data_AF-A0A3D1PSC6-F1
#
_entry.id   AF-A0A3D1PSC6-F1
#
_cell.length_a   1.000
_cell.length_b   1.000
_cell.length_c   1.000
_cell.angle_alpha   90.00
_cell.angle_beta   90.00
_cell.angle_gamma   90.00
#
_symmetry.space_group_name_H-M   'P 1'
#
loop_
_entity.id
_entity.type
_entity.pdbx_description
1 polymer ?
#
loop_
_entity_poly.entity_id
_entity_poly.type
_entity_poly.pdbx_seq_one_letter_code
_entity_poly.pdbx_strand_id
1 'polypeptide(L)'
;MPQLWQGRSSKAVDSRVNDFNSSIRFDARMIEQDIHGSMVHSAMLGKQGIISQQDVDDIHKGLQSILNDLHSGALEIDPNAEDVHTFVEQTLTARVGDAGKRLHTGRSRNDQVALDIRLNLREASLHLQGQIKELILTICDQAEKSSSYVMPGYTHLQRAQPV
;
A
#
# COMPACT_ATOMS: atom_id res chain seq x y z
N MET A 1 -8.95 -0.86 21.73
CA MET A 1 -10.23 -1.39 21.21
C MET A 1 -10.08 -2.88 20.99
N PRO A 2 -11.13 -3.71 21.15
CA PRO A 2 -11.09 -5.12 20.75
C PRO A 2 -10.79 -5.22 19.24
N GLN A 3 -10.13 -6.31 18.82
CA GLN A 3 -9.83 -6.54 17.40
C GLN A 3 -11.11 -6.63 16.57
N LEU A 4 -11.09 -6.12 15.34
CA LEU A 4 -12.30 -5.99 14.51
C LEU A 4 -12.95 -7.35 14.20
N TRP A 5 -12.17 -8.42 14.15
CA TRP A 5 -12.63 -9.80 13.95
C TRP A 5 -12.91 -10.58 15.24
N GLN A 6 -12.64 -10.00 16.42
CA GLN A 6 -12.70 -10.70 17.71
C GLN A 6 -14.13 -11.17 18.06
N GLY A 7 -15.14 -10.66 17.36
CA GLY A 7 -16.49 -11.20 17.36
C GLY A 7 -17.07 -11.38 18.76
N ARG A 8 -17.43 -12.62 19.11
CA ARG A 8 -18.11 -13.01 20.38
C ARG A 8 -17.18 -13.58 21.46
N SER A 9 -15.86 -13.48 21.31
CA SER A 9 -14.92 -14.12 22.24
C SER A 9 -14.67 -13.24 23.46
N SER A 10 -14.86 -13.80 24.67
CA SER A 10 -14.71 -13.08 25.95
C SER A 10 -13.29 -13.12 26.53
N LYS A 11 -12.37 -13.87 25.92
CA LYS A 11 -10.97 -14.02 26.36
C LYS A 11 -10.01 -13.31 25.42
N ALA A 12 -8.93 -12.77 25.97
CA ALA A 12 -7.83 -12.22 25.19
C ALA A 12 -7.25 -13.29 24.26
N VAL A 13 -6.95 -12.89 23.01
CA VAL A 13 -6.33 -13.76 21.99
C VAL A 13 -4.90 -14.09 22.43
N ASP A 14 -4.50 -15.37 22.29
CA ASP A 14 -3.13 -15.81 22.56
C ASP A 14 -2.15 -15.04 21.67
N SER A 15 -1.03 -14.59 22.23
CA SER A 15 -0.07 -13.76 21.49
C SER A 15 0.46 -14.44 20.23
N ARG A 16 0.59 -15.78 20.22
CA ARG A 16 1.04 -16.53 19.03
C ARG A 16 0.01 -16.51 17.91
N VAL A 17 -1.28 -16.48 18.26
CA VAL A 17 -2.37 -16.36 17.27
C VAL A 17 -2.38 -14.94 16.69
N ASN A 18 -2.13 -13.93 17.54
CA ASN A 18 -2.00 -12.56 17.06
C ASN A 18 -0.80 -12.39 16.11
N ASP A 19 0.36 -12.92 16.49
CA ASP A 19 1.57 -12.90 15.65
C ASP A 19 1.38 -13.64 14.32
N PHE A 20 0.60 -14.72 14.31
CA PHE A 20 0.31 -15.48 13.09
C PHE A 20 -0.67 -14.76 12.16
N ASN A 21 -1.68 -14.07 12.71
CA ASN A 21 -2.71 -13.40 11.93
C ASN A 21 -2.34 -11.97 11.52
N SER A 22 -1.50 -11.28 12.29
CA SER A 22 -1.12 -9.90 12.00
C SER A 22 -0.36 -9.81 10.68
N SER A 23 -0.80 -8.89 9.82
CA SER A 23 -0.21 -8.60 8.52
C SER A 23 0.59 -7.30 8.49
N ILE A 24 0.55 -6.50 9.57
CA ILE A 24 1.14 -5.15 9.62
C ILE A 24 2.60 -5.11 9.16
N ARG A 25 3.37 -6.16 9.49
CA ARG A 25 4.81 -6.25 9.16
C ARG A 25 5.11 -6.22 7.66
N PHE A 26 4.14 -6.56 6.81
CA PHE A 26 4.32 -6.59 5.36
C PHE A 26 3.26 -5.79 4.60
N ASP A 27 2.07 -5.59 5.14
CA ASP A 27 1.02 -4.81 4.48
C ASP A 27 1.11 -3.30 4.75
N ALA A 28 1.90 -2.87 5.74
CA ALA A 28 2.21 -1.46 6.01
C ALA A 28 2.76 -0.72 4.78
N ARG A 29 3.36 -1.44 3.83
CA ARG A 29 3.79 -0.89 2.53
C ARG A 29 2.64 -0.30 1.70
N MET A 30 1.39 -0.70 1.98
CA MET A 30 0.20 -0.27 1.25
C MET A 30 -0.51 0.94 1.91
N ILE A 31 0.12 1.60 2.89
CA ILE A 31 -0.52 2.66 3.67
C ILE A 31 -0.94 3.86 2.83
N GLU A 32 -0.18 4.21 1.79
CA GLU A 32 -0.54 5.30 0.89
C GLU A 32 -1.77 4.95 0.05
N GLN A 33 -1.88 3.69 -0.39
CA GLN A 33 -3.01 3.20 -1.16
C GLN A 33 -4.27 3.10 -0.29
N ASP A 34 -4.16 2.59 0.94
CA ASP A 34 -5.26 2.53 1.91
C ASP A 34 -5.83 3.92 2.22
N ILE A 35 -4.94 4.90 2.45
CA ILE A 35 -5.33 6.27 2.74
C ILE A 35 -5.97 6.91 1.50
N HIS A 36 -5.37 6.77 0.32
CA HIS A 36 -5.95 7.31 -0.91
C HIS A 36 -7.33 6.71 -1.22
N GLY A 37 -7.46 5.39 -1.12
CA GLY A 37 -8.75 4.69 -1.26
C GLY A 37 -9.79 5.18 -0.24
N SER A 38 -9.36 5.43 0.99
CA SER A 38 -10.21 5.98 2.06
C SER A 38 -10.65 7.44 1.81
N MET A 39 -9.79 8.28 1.23
CA MET A 39 -10.19 9.64 0.81
C MET A 39 -11.27 9.60 -0.28
N VAL A 40 -11.12 8.71 -1.27
CA VAL A 40 -12.12 8.55 -2.34
C VAL A 40 -13.43 7.98 -1.79
N HIS A 41 -13.35 7.00 -0.89
CA HIS A 41 -14.53 6.40 -0.26
C HIS A 41 -15.31 7.42 0.57
N SER A 42 -14.65 8.21 1.43
CA SER A 42 -15.30 9.27 2.20
C SER A 42 -15.94 10.35 1.33
N ALA A 43 -15.28 10.74 0.23
CA ALA A 43 -15.87 11.67 -0.74
C ALA A 43 -17.13 11.10 -1.40
N MET A 44 -17.14 9.79 -1.71
CA MET A 44 -18.33 9.10 -2.20
C MET A 44 -19.45 9.10 -1.15
N LEU A 45 -19.16 8.78 0.12
CA LEU A 45 -20.14 8.80 1.20
C LEU A 45 -20.78 10.18 1.38
N GLY A 46 -19.98 11.25 1.33
CA GLY A 46 -20.48 12.63 1.38
C GLY A 46 -21.38 12.97 0.19
N LYS A 47 -20.97 12.59 -1.02
CA LYS A 47 -21.77 12.77 -2.25
C LYS A 47 -23.12 12.06 -2.18
N GLN A 48 -23.19 10.90 -1.52
CA GLN A 48 -24.45 10.16 -1.31
C GLN A 48 -25.27 10.69 -0.11
N GLY A 49 -24.77 11.67 0.63
CA GLY A 49 -25.43 12.20 1.83
C GLY A 49 -25.43 11.24 3.02
N ILE A 50 -24.54 10.23 3.02
CA ILE A 50 -24.40 9.25 4.12
C ILE A 50 -23.66 9.88 5.31
N ILE A 51 -22.69 10.75 5.01
CA ILE A 51 -21.98 11.58 5.99
C ILE A 51 -22.05 13.05 5.59
N SER A 52 -21.86 13.95 6.54
CA SER A 52 -21.88 15.39 6.26
C SER A 52 -20.63 15.82 5.48
N GLN A 53 -20.70 16.93 4.74
CA GLN A 53 -19.51 17.48 4.08
C GLN A 53 -18.41 17.84 5.10
N GLN A 54 -18.81 18.28 6.30
CA GLN A 54 -17.87 18.52 7.39
C GLN A 54 -17.12 17.25 7.80
N ASP A 55 -17.82 16.10 7.90
CA ASP A 55 -17.17 14.81 8.19
C ASP A 55 -16.18 14.43 7.08
N VAL A 56 -16.53 14.66 5.80
CA VAL A 56 -15.61 14.42 4.67
C VAL A 56 -14.35 15.24 4.82
N ASP A 57 -14.50 16.55 5.07
CA ASP A 57 -13.38 17.48 5.18
C ASP A 57 -12.48 17.12 6.38
N ASP A 58 -13.07 16.73 7.51
CA ASP A 58 -12.33 16.30 8.69
C ASP A 58 -11.60 14.97 8.45
N ILE A 59 -12.25 14.00 7.80
CA ILE A 59 -11.60 12.73 7.39
C ILE A 59 -10.43 13.01 6.46
N HIS A 60 -10.59 13.85 5.43
CA HIS A 60 -9.53 14.17 4.47
C HIS A 60 -8.34 14.83 5.15
N LYS A 61 -8.58 15.83 6.01
CA LYS A 61 -7.54 16.48 6.81
C LYS A 61 -6.84 15.49 7.74
N GLY A 62 -7.60 14.62 8.41
CA GLY A 62 -7.08 13.60 9.30
C GLY A 62 -6.17 12.61 8.57
N LEU A 63 -6.63 12.07 7.44
CA LEU A 63 -5.89 11.15 6.59
C LEU A 63 -4.61 11.78 6.02
N GLN A 64 -4.67 13.03 5.54
CA GLN A 64 -3.50 13.75 5.05
C GLN A 64 -2.49 14.01 6.17
N SER A 65 -2.97 14.36 7.37
CA SER A 65 -2.12 14.54 8.54
C SER A 65 -1.43 13.23 8.96
N ILE A 66 -2.10 12.08 8.82
CA ILE A 66 -1.47 10.76 9.07
C ILE A 66 -0.32 10.52 8.10
N LEU A 67 -0.53 10.74 6.79
CA LEU A 67 0.54 10.60 5.79
C LEU A 67 1.74 11.50 6.10
N ASN A 68 1.48 12.78 6.40
CA ASN A 68 2.54 13.75 6.69
C ASN A 68 3.35 13.34 7.94
N ASP A 69 2.69 12.82 8.98
CA ASP A 69 3.37 12.39 10.19
C ASP A 69 4.17 11.10 9.98
N LEU A 70 3.69 10.18 9.14
CA LEU A 70 4.44 8.98 8.74
C LEU A 70 5.69 9.35 7.93
N HIS A 71 5.56 10.25 6.96
CA HIS A 71 6.68 10.69 6.12
C HIS A 71 7.72 11.49 6.90
N SER A 72 7.30 12.26 7.90
CA SER A 72 8.22 13.00 8.78
C SER A 72 8.80 12.18 9.93
N GLY A 73 8.28 10.97 10.17
CA GLY A 73 8.64 10.13 11.32
C GLY A 73 8.04 10.58 12.65
N ALA A 74 7.10 11.54 12.64
CA ALA A 74 6.35 11.97 13.83
C ALA A 74 5.31 10.93 14.27
N LEU A 75 4.88 10.05 13.35
CA LEU A 75 4.05 8.89 13.62
C LEU A 75 4.81 7.63 13.19
N GLU A 76 4.89 6.65 14.08
CA GLU A 76 5.40 5.32 13.77
C GLU A 76 4.24 4.33 13.67
N ILE A 77 4.40 3.34 12.79
CA ILE A 77 3.41 2.27 12.65
C ILE A 77 3.51 1.37 13.88
N ASP A 78 2.39 1.19 14.60
CA ASP A 78 2.34 0.28 15.75
C ASP A 78 2.57 -1.16 15.27
N PRO A 79 3.67 -1.82 15.66
CA PRO A 79 3.95 -3.19 15.26
C PRO A 79 2.95 -4.21 15.83
N ASN A 80 2.12 -3.81 16.79
CA ASN A 80 1.05 -4.63 17.36
C ASN A 80 -0.31 -4.40 16.66
N ALA A 81 -0.37 -3.49 15.69
CA ALA A 81 -1.56 -3.37 14.86
C ALA A 81 -1.82 -4.68 14.12
N GLU A 82 -3.10 -4.98 13.92
CA GLU A 82 -3.52 -6.19 13.21
C GLU A 82 -3.07 -6.12 11.74
N ASP A 83 -3.46 -5.04 11.07
CA ASP A 83 -3.19 -4.76 9.67
C ASP A 83 -3.09 -3.24 9.44
N VAL A 84 -2.59 -2.84 8.26
CA VAL A 84 -2.45 -1.42 7.90
C VAL A 84 -3.77 -0.65 8.01
N HIS A 85 -4.87 -1.30 7.65
CA HIS A 85 -6.18 -0.67 7.61
C HIS A 85 -6.71 -0.36 9.03
N THR A 86 -6.48 -1.26 9.99
CA THR A 86 -6.85 -1.06 11.40
C THR A 86 -5.98 0.03 12.02
N PHE A 87 -4.69 0.08 11.67
CA PHE A 87 -3.81 1.16 12.09
C PHE A 87 -4.32 2.53 11.61
N VAL A 88 -4.67 2.66 10.33
CA VAL A 88 -5.21 3.90 9.77
C VAL A 88 -6.56 4.26 10.41
N GLU A 89 -7.47 3.30 10.57
CA GLU A 89 -8.79 3.52 11.18
C GLU A 89 -8.69 4.01 12.63
N GLN A 90 -7.83 3.38 13.44
CA GLN A 90 -7.63 3.75 14.84
C GLN A 90 -6.97 5.12 14.95
N THR A 91 -5.95 5.38 14.14
CA THR A 91 -5.25 6.66 14.13
C THR A 91 -6.17 7.79 13.68
N LEU A 92 -6.97 7.55 12.65
CA LEU A 92 -7.95 8.52 12.16
C LEU A 92 -9.02 8.81 13.22
N THR A 93 -9.58 7.76 13.82
CA THR A 93 -10.57 7.91 14.89
C THR A 93 -10.02 8.68 16.10
N ALA A 94 -8.75 8.47 16.45
CA ALA A 94 -8.09 9.22 17.52
C ALA A 94 -7.95 10.71 17.18
N ARG A 95 -7.78 11.07 15.90
CA ARG A 95 -7.60 12.45 15.44
C ARG A 95 -8.91 13.20 15.23
N VAL A 96 -9.92 12.55 14.66
CA VAL A 96 -11.17 13.21 14.19
C VAL A 96 -12.44 12.65 14.83
N GLY A 97 -12.30 11.76 15.82
CA GLY A 97 -13.41 11.24 16.60
C GLY A 97 -14.45 10.48 15.77
N ASP A 98 -15.72 10.84 15.95
CA ASP A 98 -16.83 10.13 15.33
C ASP A 98 -16.87 10.26 13.80
N ALA A 99 -16.31 11.32 13.22
CA ALA A 99 -16.15 11.43 11.76
C ALA A 99 -15.31 10.26 11.23
N GLY A 100 -14.20 9.94 11.89
CA GLY A 100 -13.31 8.83 11.53
C GLY A 100 -14.00 7.47 11.58
N LYS A 101 -14.86 7.24 12.59
CA LYS A 101 -15.64 5.99 12.71
C LYS A 101 -16.62 5.80 11.55
N ARG A 102 -17.13 6.89 10.97
CA ARG A 102 -18.10 6.81 9.86
C ARG A 102 -17.47 6.39 8.53
N LEU A 103 -16.14 6.52 8.39
CA LEU A 103 -15.41 6.18 7.15
C LEU A 103 -15.70 4.75 6.66
N HIS A 104 -15.88 3.77 7.55
CA HIS A 104 -16.10 2.37 7.15
C HIS A 104 -17.55 2.04 6.78
N THR A 105 -18.45 3.03 6.79
CA THR A 105 -19.85 2.83 6.40
C THR A 105 -19.91 2.33 4.96
N GLY A 106 -20.58 1.19 4.74
CA GLY A 106 -20.76 0.61 3.40
C GLY A 106 -19.51 0.00 2.77
N ARG A 107 -18.42 -0.22 3.53
CA ARG A 107 -17.15 -0.78 3.06
C ARG A 107 -16.78 -2.05 3.83
N SER A 108 -16.31 -3.09 3.15
CA SER A 108 -15.73 -4.28 3.77
C SER A 108 -14.20 -4.23 3.70
N ARG A 109 -13.54 -4.99 4.57
CA ARG A 109 -12.09 -5.16 4.46
C ARG A 109 -11.70 -5.89 3.17
N ASN A 110 -12.60 -6.74 2.64
CA ASN A 110 -12.36 -7.53 1.44
C ASN A 110 -12.23 -6.67 0.17
N ASP A 111 -13.09 -5.67 -0.02
CA ASP A 111 -12.99 -4.76 -1.17
C ASP A 111 -11.89 -3.72 -0.97
N GLN A 112 -11.68 -3.27 0.27
CA GLN A 112 -10.60 -2.35 0.63
C GLN A 112 -9.23 -2.95 0.27
N VAL A 113 -8.89 -4.13 0.79
CA VAL A 113 -7.59 -4.76 0.50
C VAL A 113 -7.42 -5.11 -0.98
N ALA A 114 -8.52 -5.46 -1.68
CA ALA A 114 -8.48 -5.74 -3.10
C ALA A 114 -8.18 -4.48 -3.94
N LEU A 115 -8.67 -3.31 -3.52
CA LEU A 115 -8.32 -2.02 -4.10
C LEU A 115 -6.84 -1.71 -3.84
N ASP A 116 -6.41 -1.82 -2.59
CA ASP A 116 -5.06 -1.41 -2.16
C ASP A 116 -3.98 -2.24 -2.86
N ILE A 117 -4.19 -3.57 -2.96
CA ILE A 117 -3.31 -4.46 -3.72
C ILE A 117 -3.23 -4.03 -5.19
N ARG A 118 -4.35 -3.67 -5.82
CA ARG A 118 -4.36 -3.26 -7.24
C ARG A 118 -3.65 -1.93 -7.45
N LEU A 119 -3.84 -0.96 -6.56
CA LEU A 119 -3.13 0.33 -6.62
C LEU A 119 -1.62 0.11 -6.44
N ASN A 120 -1.23 -0.68 -5.43
CA ASN A 120 0.17 -1.00 -5.17
C ASN A 120 0.82 -1.75 -6.35
N LEU A 121 0.14 -2.73 -6.94
CA LEU A 121 0.64 -3.46 -8.12
C LEU A 121 0.76 -2.57 -9.35
N ARG A 122 -0.15 -1.59 -9.53
CA ARG A 122 -0.07 -0.64 -10.63
C ARG A 122 1.19 0.22 -10.52
N GLU A 123 1.48 0.75 -9.35
CA GLU A 123 2.68 1.56 -9.10
C GLU A 123 3.96 0.75 -9.24
N ALA A 124 3.99 -0.45 -8.65
CA ALA A 124 5.11 -1.38 -8.79
C ALA A 124 5.38 -1.75 -10.26
N SER A 125 4.32 -1.96 -11.05
CA SER A 125 4.45 -2.25 -12.49
C SER A 125 5.07 -1.09 -13.26
N LEU A 126 4.65 0.15 -12.98
CA LEU A 126 5.22 1.34 -13.62
C LEU A 126 6.71 1.51 -13.26
N HIS A 127 7.07 1.26 -12.00
CA HIS A 127 8.46 1.30 -11.55
C HIS A 127 9.33 0.26 -12.29
N LEU A 128 8.87 -1.00 -12.34
CA LEU A 128 9.58 -2.07 -13.04
C LEU A 128 9.73 -1.80 -14.54
N GLN A 129 8.70 -1.25 -15.19
CA GLN A 129 8.77 -0.85 -16.59
C GLN A 129 9.85 0.21 -16.82
N GLY A 130 9.98 1.17 -15.90
CA GLY A 130 11.06 2.16 -15.92
C GLY A 130 12.45 1.52 -15.86
N GLN A 131 12.67 0.61 -14.92
CA GLN A 131 13.94 -0.09 -14.75
C GLN A 131 14.29 -0.98 -15.95
N ILE A 132 13.30 -1.69 -16.52
CA ILE A 132 13.49 -2.48 -17.74
C ILE A 132 13.90 -1.57 -18.90
N LYS A 133 13.26 -0.41 -19.05
CA LYS A 133 13.61 0.56 -20.09
C LYS A 133 15.04 1.08 -19.91
N GLU A 134 15.43 1.40 -18.68
CA GLU A 134 16.79 1.84 -18.36
C GLU A 134 17.85 0.79 -18.72
N LEU A 135 17.58 -0.48 -18.40
CA LEU A 135 18.44 -1.60 -18.80
C LEU A 135 18.55 -1.73 -20.32
N ILE A 136 17.43 -1.65 -21.04
CA ILE A 136 17.41 -1.71 -22.51
C ILE A 136 18.28 -0.60 -23.10
N LEU A 137 18.10 0.65 -22.64
CA LEU A 137 18.88 1.79 -23.11
C LEU A 137 20.37 1.61 -22.82
N THR A 138 20.71 1.12 -21.62
CA THR A 138 22.11 0.85 -21.24
C THR A 138 22.75 -0.20 -22.16
N ILE A 139 22.02 -1.27 -22.50
CA ILE A 139 22.49 -2.29 -23.44
C ILE A 139 22.65 -1.69 -24.85
N CYS A 140 21.70 -0.88 -25.31
CA CYS A 140 21.78 -0.20 -26.60
C CYS A 140 23.00 0.74 -26.69
N ASP A 141 23.23 1.56 -25.67
CA ASP A 141 24.38 2.47 -25.60
C ASP A 141 25.70 1.70 -25.63
N GLN A 142 25.77 0.56 -24.93
CA GLN A 142 26.96 -0.30 -24.95
C GLN A 142 27.16 -0.97 -26.31
N ALA A 143 26.07 -1.41 -26.95
CA ALA A 143 26.12 -2.01 -28.28
C ALA A 143 26.62 -1.01 -29.33
N GLU A 144 26.19 0.25 -29.26
CA GLU A 144 26.65 1.31 -30.17
C GLU A 144 28.15 1.57 -30.01
N LYS A 145 28.62 1.71 -28.76
CA LYS A 145 30.05 1.89 -28.42
C LYS A 145 30.94 0.72 -28.85
N SER A 146 30.40 -0.50 -28.87
CA SER A 146 31.13 -1.73 -29.19
C SER A 146 30.85 -2.27 -30.60
N SER A 147 30.22 -1.50 -31.47
CA SER A 147 29.75 -1.94 -32.80
C SER A 147 30.84 -2.50 -33.73
N SER A 148 32.11 -2.18 -33.50
CA SER A 148 33.25 -2.68 -34.28
C SER A 148 33.93 -3.91 -33.67
N TYR A 149 33.52 -4.34 -32.48
CA TYR A 149 34.15 -5.45 -31.78
C TYR A 149 33.61 -6.77 -32.32
N VAL A 150 34.52 -7.65 -32.73
CA VAL A 150 34.17 -9.01 -33.16
C VAL A 150 34.49 -9.98 -32.04
N MET A 151 33.58 -10.90 -31.74
CA MET A 151 33.79 -11.93 -30.72
C MET A 151 33.32 -13.31 -31.19
N PRO A 152 33.79 -14.42 -30.59
CA PRO A 152 33.25 -15.73 -30.92
C PRO A 152 31.79 -15.81 -30.44
N GLY A 153 30.87 -16.18 -31.33
CA GLY A 153 29.55 -16.66 -30.93
C GLY A 153 29.65 -18.05 -30.31
N TYR A 154 28.73 -18.38 -29.41
CA TYR A 154 28.73 -19.66 -28.70
C TYR A 154 27.39 -20.38 -28.81
N THR A 155 27.43 -21.68 -29.09
CA THR A 155 26.30 -22.60 -28.96
C THR A 155 26.77 -23.82 -28.15
N HIS A 156 25.98 -24.29 -27.18
CA HIS A 156 26.42 -25.33 -26.23
C HIS A 156 27.77 -25.01 -25.54
N LEU A 157 28.07 -23.72 -25.34
CA LEU A 157 29.36 -23.20 -24.86
C LEU A 157 30.57 -23.57 -25.73
N GLN A 158 30.36 -24.01 -26.97
CA GLN A 158 31.39 -24.22 -27.98
C GLN A 158 31.46 -23.03 -28.94
N ARG A 159 32.67 -22.68 -29.39
CA ARG A 159 32.88 -21.59 -30.36
C ARG A 159 32.21 -21.96 -31.68
N ALA A 160 31.34 -21.07 -32.16
CA ALA A 160 30.63 -21.19 -33.41
C ALA A 160 31.17 -20.17 -34.43
N GLN A 161 30.29 -19.34 -35.01
CA GLN A 161 30.65 -18.27 -35.94
C GLN A 161 30.99 -16.98 -35.17
N PRO A 162 31.85 -16.09 -35.71
CA PRO A 162 32.02 -14.74 -35.19
C PRO A 162 30.70 -13.97 -35.18
N VAL A 163 30.48 -13.17 -34.12
CA VAL A 163 29.35 -12.23 -33.96
C VAL A 163 29.86 -10.84 -33.65
#